data_AF-A0A2V6Q1W7-F1
#
_entry.id   AF-A0A2V6Q1W7-F1
#
_cell.length_a   1.000
_cell.length_b   1.000
_cell.length_c   1.000
_cell.angle_alpha   90.00
_cell.angle_beta   90.00
_cell.angle_gamma   90.00
#
_symmetry.space_group_name_H-M   'P 1'
#
loop_
_entity.id
_entity.type
_entity.pdbx_description
1 polymer ?
#
loop_
_entity_poly.entity_id
_entity_poly.type
_entity_poly.pdbx_seq_one_letter_code
_entity_poly.pdbx_strand_id
1 'polypeptide(L)'
;MSQNQIGALEIPVMTSAAQALSNDVELFPGMSKKWGLSFLINTKTAPTGRSAGSLARAWLANTYFWIDRPRQVSGVFLSQVLPFYDGPAIDLFGKFETEVYRAL
;
A
#
# COMPACT_ATOMS: atom_id res chain seq x y z
N MET A 1 15.48 3.21 6.47
CA MET A 1 14.02 3.35 6.31
C MET A 1 13.30 2.05 5.95
N SER A 2 13.93 1.10 5.25
CA SER A 2 13.31 -0.17 4.80
C SER A 2 13.53 -1.37 5.73
N GLN A 3 13.99 -1.16 6.96
CA GLN A 3 14.21 -2.22 7.94
C GLN A 3 12.95 -2.37 8.78
N ASN A 4 12.58 -3.60 9.15
CA ASN A 4 11.49 -3.84 10.09
C ASN A 4 11.83 -3.23 11.47
N GLN A 5 10.98 -2.32 11.95
CA GLN A 5 11.10 -1.63 13.24
C GLN A 5 9.98 -1.98 14.21
N ILE A 6 9.04 -2.83 13.82
CA ILE A 6 7.94 -3.30 14.68
C ILE A 6 8.16 -4.74 15.17
N GLY A 7 9.30 -5.35 14.83
CA GLY A 7 9.69 -6.68 15.29
C GLY A 7 8.67 -7.75 14.87
N ALA A 8 8.16 -8.50 15.86
CA ALA A 8 7.21 -9.57 15.64
C ALA A 8 5.78 -9.09 15.31
N LEU A 9 5.46 -7.82 15.54
CA LEU A 9 4.11 -7.28 15.29
C LEU A 9 3.75 -7.35 13.80
N GLU A 10 2.47 -7.54 13.53
CA GLU A 10 1.88 -7.47 12.19
C GLU A 10 1.01 -6.22 12.09
N ILE A 11 0.81 -5.74 10.86
CA ILE A 11 -0.16 -4.68 10.58
C ILE A 11 -1.54 -5.35 10.49
N PRO A 12 -2.46 -5.07 11.44
CA PRO A 12 -3.78 -5.69 11.44
C PRO A 12 -4.70 -5.00 10.42
N VAL A 13 -5.92 -5.52 10.30
CA VAL A 13 -7.05 -4.75 9.78
C VAL A 13 -7.24 -3.52 10.68
N MET A 14 -7.35 -2.35 10.08
CA MET A 14 -7.57 -1.09 10.79
C MET A 14 -9.04 -0.69 10.68
N THR A 15 -9.76 -0.75 11.79
CA THR A 15 -11.14 -0.27 11.88
C THR A 15 -11.17 1.25 11.97
N SER A 16 -12.01 1.89 11.16
CA SER A 16 -12.08 3.34 11.10
C SER A 16 -12.85 3.92 12.28
N ALA A 17 -12.28 4.96 12.88
CA ALA A 17 -12.94 5.77 13.91
C ALA A 17 -13.95 6.79 13.32
N ALA A 18 -13.91 7.03 12.00
CA ALA A 18 -14.76 8.00 11.31
C ALA A 18 -15.10 7.50 9.90
N GLN A 19 -16.16 6.69 9.80
CA GLN A 19 -16.58 6.03 8.54
C GLN A 19 -16.88 7.01 7.40
N ALA A 20 -17.29 8.25 7.70
CA ALA A 20 -17.49 9.28 6.70
C ALA A 20 -16.19 9.74 6.00
N LEU A 21 -15.03 9.52 6.63
CA LEU A 21 -13.72 9.93 6.10
C LEU A 21 -12.87 8.75 5.66
N SER A 22 -13.07 7.56 6.22
CA SER A 22 -12.30 6.35 5.92
C SER A 22 -13.15 5.11 6.13
N ASN A 23 -13.11 4.20 5.17
CA ASN A 23 -13.55 2.82 5.39
C ASN A 23 -12.53 2.08 6.28
N ASP A 24 -12.88 0.86 6.68
CA ASP A 24 -11.95 -0.07 7.29
C ASP A 24 -10.89 -0.50 6.26
N VAL A 25 -9.66 -0.68 6.71
CA VAL A 25 -8.49 -0.84 5.83
C VAL A 25 -7.82 -2.18 6.10
N GLU A 26 -7.73 -3.00 5.05
CA GLU A 26 -6.85 -4.17 5.01
C GLU A 26 -5.88 -4.07 3.83
N LEU A 27 -4.64 -3.69 4.07
CA LEU A 27 -3.65 -3.58 3.00
C LEU A 27 -3.19 -4.99 2.61
N PHE A 28 -3.26 -5.41 1.35
CA PHE A 28 -2.85 -6.76 0.88
C PHE A 28 -3.33 -7.91 1.80
N PRO A 29 -4.62 -8.29 1.75
CA PRO A 29 -5.19 -9.32 2.61
C PRO A 29 -4.38 -10.63 2.61
N GLY A 30 -4.17 -11.22 3.79
CA GLY A 30 -3.43 -12.47 3.98
C GLY A 30 -1.90 -12.40 3.80
N MET A 31 -1.33 -11.24 3.43
CA MET A 31 0.11 -11.05 3.32
C MET A 31 0.70 -10.48 4.62
N SER A 32 1.79 -11.03 5.17
CA SER A 32 2.49 -10.37 6.28
C SER A 32 3.10 -9.03 5.82
N LYS A 33 3.02 -8.01 6.67
CA LYS A 33 3.50 -6.66 6.36
C LYS A 33 4.21 -6.10 7.56
N LYS A 34 5.36 -5.45 7.34
CA LYS A 34 6.14 -4.82 8.40
C LYS A 34 6.15 -3.31 8.23
N TRP A 35 6.69 -2.61 9.22
CA TRP A 35 6.79 -1.16 9.18
C TRP A 35 8.21 -0.73 9.52
N GLY A 36 8.76 0.21 8.75
CA GLY A 36 10.03 0.86 9.01
C GLY A 36 9.85 2.22 9.68
N LEU A 37 10.87 3.06 9.71
CA LEU A 37 10.77 4.39 10.33
C LEU A 37 9.84 5.38 9.57
N SER A 38 9.29 5.01 8.43
CA SER A 38 8.47 5.92 7.60
C SER A 38 7.44 5.25 6.69
N PHE A 39 7.58 3.95 6.42
CA PHE A 39 6.83 3.26 5.38
C PHE A 39 6.40 1.87 5.83
N LEU A 40 5.30 1.41 5.26
CA LEU A 40 4.97 -0.01 5.18
C LEU A 40 6.02 -0.72 4.32
N ILE A 41 6.36 -1.95 4.69
CA ILE A 41 7.30 -2.81 4.00
C ILE A 41 6.55 -4.08 3.57
N ASN A 42 6.52 -4.35 2.28
CA ASN A 42 5.99 -5.62 1.76
C ASN A 42 6.98 -6.74 2.08
N THR A 43 6.54 -7.80 2.75
CA THR A 43 7.42 -8.95 3.07
C THR A 43 7.52 -9.95 1.91
N LYS A 44 6.55 -9.92 1.00
CA LYS A 44 6.45 -10.78 -0.19
C LYS A 44 6.21 -9.93 -1.44
N THR A 45 6.43 -10.53 -2.60
CA THR A 45 6.01 -9.93 -3.87
C THR A 45 4.49 -9.76 -3.87
N ALA A 46 4.02 -8.55 -4.17
CA ALA A 46 2.61 -8.23 -4.24
C ALA A 46 1.96 -8.90 -5.46
N PRO A 47 0.65 -9.21 -5.43
CA PRO A 47 -0.08 -9.70 -6.60
C PRO A 47 -0.02 -8.75 -7.80
N THR A 48 0.18 -7.46 -7.54
CA THR A 48 0.35 -6.43 -8.57
C THR A 48 1.73 -6.43 -9.23
N GLY A 49 2.69 -7.21 -8.72
CA GLY A 49 4.05 -7.31 -9.23
C GLY A 49 5.10 -6.59 -8.38
N ARG A 50 4.70 -5.72 -7.45
CA ARG A 50 5.62 -4.99 -6.56
C ARG A 50 6.54 -5.94 -5.79
N SER A 51 7.85 -5.69 -5.80
CA SER A 51 8.85 -6.59 -5.21
C SER A 51 8.72 -6.73 -3.69
N ALA A 52 9.16 -7.86 -3.14
CA ALA A 52 9.43 -7.98 -1.71
C ALA A 52 10.46 -6.92 -1.25
N GLY A 53 10.26 -6.34 -0.07
CA GLY A 53 11.09 -5.26 0.47
C GLY A 53 10.80 -3.87 -0.09
N SER A 54 9.82 -3.75 -1.00
CA SER A 54 9.26 -2.47 -1.44
C SER A 54 8.57 -1.72 -0.31
N LEU A 55 8.49 -0.40 -0.46
CA LEU A 55 7.99 0.53 0.55
C LEU A 55 6.70 1.18 0.07
N ALA A 56 5.78 1.46 0.99
CA ALA A 56 4.52 2.13 0.66
C ALA A 56 3.98 3.01 1.79
N ARG A 57 3.10 3.94 1.41
CA ARG A 57 2.21 4.63 2.34
C ARG A 57 0.92 5.02 1.61
N ALA A 58 -0.06 5.46 2.39
CA ALA A 58 -1.29 6.04 1.90
C ALA A 58 -1.65 7.31 2.67
N TRP A 59 -2.52 8.13 2.07
CA TRP A 59 -3.18 9.26 2.72
C TRP A 59 -4.67 9.30 2.38
N LEU A 60 -5.40 10.05 3.21
CA LEU A 60 -6.86 10.03 3.34
C LEU A 60 -7.63 10.14 2.01
N ALA A 61 -7.22 11.02 1.10
CA ALA A 61 -7.94 11.27 -0.15
C ALA A 61 -7.66 10.22 -1.25
N ASN A 62 -7.64 8.93 -0.86
CA ASN A 62 -7.25 7.78 -1.68
C ASN A 62 -5.96 8.04 -2.47
N THR A 63 -4.94 8.51 -1.75
CA THR A 63 -3.60 8.74 -2.28
C THR A 63 -2.69 7.60 -1.86
N TYR A 64 -2.02 6.96 -2.82
CA TYR A 64 -1.10 5.86 -2.56
C TYR A 64 0.25 6.14 -3.22
N PHE A 65 1.35 5.88 -2.53
CA PHE A 65 2.67 5.89 -3.16
C PHE A 65 3.46 4.64 -2.79
N TRP A 66 4.40 4.27 -3.66
CA TRP A 66 5.30 3.18 -3.41
C TRP A 66 6.69 3.41 -4.00
N ILE A 67 7.67 2.71 -3.43
CA ILE A 67 9.07 2.73 -3.83
C ILE A 67 9.54 1.29 -3.91
N ASP A 68 9.87 0.83 -5.11
CA ASP A 68 10.41 -0.50 -5.38
C ASP A 68 11.85 -0.37 -5.88
N ARG A 69 12.78 -0.42 -4.91
CA ARG A 69 14.22 -0.33 -5.20
C ARG A 69 14.74 -1.50 -6.03
N PRO A 70 14.36 -2.78 -5.78
CA PRO A 70 14.76 -3.90 -6.64
C PRO A 70 14.46 -3.70 -8.12
N ARG A 71 13.28 -3.17 -8.46
CA ARG A 71 12.88 -2.89 -9.86
C ARG A 71 13.18 -1.46 -10.32
N GLN A 72 13.82 -0.65 -9.48
CA GLN A 72 14.15 0.76 -9.74
C GLN A 72 12.96 1.60 -10.21
N VAL A 73 11.77 1.32 -9.67
CA VAL A 73 10.53 2.04 -10.01
C VAL A 73 9.90 2.61 -8.75
N SER A 74 9.28 3.77 -8.87
CA SER A 74 8.39 4.34 -7.86
C SER A 74 7.14 4.87 -8.55
N GLY A 75 6.09 5.06 -7.78
CA GLY A 75 4.85 5.58 -8.31
C GLY A 75 4.00 6.27 -7.26
N VAL A 76 3.07 7.08 -7.76
CA VAL A 76 2.07 7.78 -6.96
C VAL A 76 0.73 7.73 -7.69
N PHE A 77 -0.33 7.45 -6.95
CA PHE A 77 -1.72 7.50 -7.38
C PHE A 77 -2.43 8.56 -6.55
N LEU A 78 -3.09 9.50 -7.21
CA LEU A 78 -3.77 10.66 -6.60
C LEU A 78 -5.18 10.74 -7.18
N SER A 79 -6.20 10.61 -6.34
CA SER A 79 -7.61 10.58 -6.80
C SER A 79 -8.50 11.68 -6.22
N GLN A 80 -8.16 12.25 -5.05
CA GLN A 80 -9.01 13.23 -4.35
C GLN A 80 -10.40 12.68 -3.98
N VAL A 81 -10.50 11.36 -3.78
CA VAL A 81 -11.76 10.68 -3.43
C VAL A 81 -11.83 10.41 -1.94
N LEU A 82 -13.03 10.52 -1.37
CA LEU A 82 -13.39 10.08 -0.02
C LEU A 82 -14.65 9.19 -0.08
N PRO A 83 -14.85 8.28 0.89
CA PRO A 83 -13.97 7.98 2.04
C PRO A 83 -12.66 7.29 1.62
N PHE A 84 -11.62 7.38 2.45
CA PHE A 84 -10.37 6.63 2.26
C PHE A 84 -10.63 5.14 2.12
N TYR A 85 -9.81 4.45 1.31
CA TYR A 85 -9.96 3.04 1.01
C TYR A 85 -11.31 2.76 0.31
N ASP A 86 -11.61 3.61 -0.67
CA ASP A 86 -12.75 3.48 -1.57
C ASP A 86 -12.52 2.30 -2.53
N GLY A 87 -13.55 1.49 -2.75
CA GLY A 87 -13.46 0.25 -3.54
C GLY A 87 -12.99 0.51 -4.98
N PRO A 88 -13.70 1.37 -5.75
CA PRO A 88 -13.25 1.80 -7.07
C PRO A 88 -11.84 2.38 -7.11
N ALA A 89 -11.47 3.24 -6.15
CA ALA A 89 -10.13 3.82 -6.10
C ALA A 89 -9.03 2.76 -5.88
N ILE A 90 -9.25 1.79 -4.98
CA ILE A 90 -8.33 0.68 -4.71
C ILE A 90 -8.21 -0.26 -5.92
N ASP A 91 -9.32 -0.59 -6.57
CA ASP A 91 -9.32 -1.44 -7.77
C ASP A 91 -8.55 -0.77 -8.92
N LEU A 92 -8.80 0.52 -9.17
CA LEU A 92 -8.07 1.28 -10.17
C LEU A 92 -6.59 1.39 -9.83
N PHE A 93 -6.24 1.67 -8.58
CA PHE A 93 -4.84 1.70 -8.13
C PHE A 93 -4.15 0.36 -8.35
N GLY A 94 -4.81 -0.76 -8.00
CA GLY A 94 -4.28 -2.11 -8.22
C GLY A 94 -4.03 -2.39 -9.70
N LYS A 95 -4.98 -2.07 -10.58
CA LYS A 95 -4.83 -2.20 -12.04
C LYS A 95 -3.70 -1.32 -12.58
N PHE A 96 -3.67 -0.06 -12.19
CA PHE A 96 -2.62 0.88 -12.59
C PHE A 96 -1.23 0.35 -12.20
N GLU A 97 -1.05 -0.08 -10.95
CA GLU A 97 0.20 -0.65 -10.49
C GLU A 97 0.58 -1.91 -11.27
N THR A 98 -0.38 -2.82 -11.51
CA THR A 98 -0.16 -4.01 -12.32
C THR A 98 0.33 -3.67 -13.72
N GLU A 99 -0.26 -2.69 -14.39
CA GLU A 99 0.16 -2.29 -15.73
C GLU A 99 1.53 -1.62 -15.73
N VAL A 100 1.87 -0.82 -14.71
CA VAL A 100 3.24 -0.30 -14.55
C VAL A 100 4.23 -1.45 -14.52
N TYR A 101 3.98 -2.49 -13.73
CA TYR A 101 4.90 -3.63 -13.62
C TYR A 101 4.90 -4.57 -14.82
N ARG A 102 3.85 -4.61 -15.64
CA ARG A 102 3.83 -5.34 -16.92
C ARG A 102 4.67 -4.65 -18.00
N ALA A 103 4.85 -3.34 -17.90
CA ALA A 103 5.59 -2.54 -18.86
C ALA A 103 7.09 -2.41 -18.55
N LEU A 104 7.56 -2.95 -17.41
CA LEU A 104 8.97 -3.01 -17.01
C LEU A 104 9.63 -4.30 -17.51
#